data_AF-A0A453BCQ0-F1
#
_entry.id   AF-A0A453BCQ0-F1
#
_cell.length_a   1.000
_cell.length_b   1.000
_cell.length_c   1.000
_cell.angle_alpha   90.00
_cell.angle_beta   90.00
_cell.angle_gamma   90.00
#
_symmetry.space_group_name_H-M   'P 1'
#
loop_
_entity.id
_entity.type
_entity.pdbx_description
1 polymer ?
#
loop_
_entity_poly.entity_id
_entity_poly.type
_entity_poly.pdbx_seq_one_letter_code
_entity_poly.pdbx_strand_id
1 'polypeptide(L)' 'KLIWKCWAPPRVKFFHWLANQDRCWTAERLARHGLQHYPRCLLCDQQPEMMRHLLLECP' A
#
# COMPACT_ATOMS: atom_id res chain seq x y z
N LYS A 1 4.53 4.40 -15.78
CA LYS A 1 3.77 4.43 -17.07
C LYS A 1 3.13 3.08 -17.45
N LEU A 2 3.39 1.96 -16.74
CA LEU A 2 2.90 0.63 -17.11
C LEU A 2 1.44 0.32 -16.69
N ILE A 3 0.95 0.93 -15.62
CA ILE A 3 -0.38 0.63 -15.03
C ILE A 3 -1.53 0.73 -16.06
N TRP A 4 -1.51 1.76 -16.89
CA TRP A 4 -2.58 2.01 -17.88
C TRP A 4 -2.47 1.12 -19.12
N LYS A 5 -1.26 0.65 -19.44
CA LYS A 5 -0.98 -0.19 -20.63
C LYS A 5 -1.27 -1.67 -20.40
N CYS A 6 -1.25 -2.15 -19.15
CA CYS A 6 -1.54 -3.55 -18.83
C CYS A 6 -3.02 -3.87 -19.05
N TRP A 7 -3.36 -5.12 -19.38
CA TRP A 7 -4.74 -5.58 -19.31
C TRP A 7 -5.10 -5.84 -17.85
N ALA A 8 -6.05 -5.06 -17.33
CA ALA A 8 -6.60 -5.21 -15.98
C ALA A 8 -7.94 -4.45 -15.91
N PRO A 9 -8.90 -4.90 -15.09
CA PRO A 9 -10.14 -4.16 -14.86
C PRO A 9 -9.86 -2.73 -14.36
N PRO A 10 -10.68 -1.73 -14.71
CA PRO A 10 -10.46 -0.33 -14.31
C PRO A 10 -10.26 -0.14 -12.80
N ARG A 11 -10.99 -0.91 -11.97
CA ARG A 11 -10.86 -0.87 -10.50
C ARG A 11 -9.45 -1.26 -10.03
N VAL A 12 -8.87 -2.29 -10.64
CA VAL A 12 -7.51 -2.77 -10.31
C VAL A 12 -6.47 -1.75 -10.75
N LYS A 13 -6.61 -1.18 -11.95
CA LYS A 13 -5.71 -0.12 -12.43
C LYS A 13 -5.73 1.12 -11.54
N PHE A 14 -6.92 1.54 -11.14
CA PHE A 14 -7.09 2.70 -10.26
C PHE A 14 -6.49 2.47 -8.88
N PHE A 15 -6.76 1.30 -8.28
CA PHE A 15 -6.14 0.91 -7.01
C PHE A 15 -4.61 0.89 -7.12
N HIS A 16 -4.05 0.24 -8.15
CA HIS A 16 -2.61 0.16 -8.35
C HIS A 16 -1.98 1.55 -8.59
N TRP A 17 -2.70 2.46 -9.26
CA TRP A 17 -2.27 3.84 -9.43
C TRP A 17 -2.22 4.61 -8.10
N LEU A 18 -3.22 4.45 -7.22
CA LEU A 18 -3.20 5.02 -5.88
C LEU A 18 -2.09 4.41 -5.00
N ALA A 19 -1.92 3.09 -5.08
CA ALA A 19 -0.90 2.34 -4.36
C ALA A 19 0.52 2.85 -4.71
N ASN A 20 0.80 3.08 -5.99
CA ASN A 20 2.08 3.62 -6.45
C ASN A 20 2.32 5.10 -6.08
N GLN A 21 1.30 5.83 -5.61
CA GLN A 21 1.43 7.21 -5.16
C GLN A 21 1.45 7.34 -3.63
N ASP A 22 1.54 6.23 -2.89
CA ASP A 22 1.36 6.19 -1.44
C ASP A 22 0.04 6.87 -1.00
N ARG A 23 -1.00 6.73 -1.82
CA ARG A 23 -2.33 7.34 -1.58
C ARG A 23 -3.36 6.37 -1.01
N CYS A 24 -2.95 5.16 -0.66
CA CYS A 24 -3.77 4.24 0.12
C CYS A 24 -3.58 4.48 1.62
N TRP A 25 -4.51 3.99 2.43
CA TRP A 25 -4.39 4.03 3.88
C TRP A 25 -3.48 2.88 4.33
N THR A 26 -2.27 3.21 4.75
CA THR A 26 -1.30 2.30 5.37
C THR A 26 -0.73 2.95 6.62
N ALA A 27 -0.20 2.16 7.56
CA ALA A 27 0.47 2.69 8.74
C ALA A 27 1.63 3.64 8.38
N GLU A 28 2.37 3.36 7.30
CA GLU A 28 3.40 4.27 6.79
C GLU A 28 2.86 5.67 6.45
N ARG A 29 1.70 5.73 5.79
CA ARG A 29 1.09 7.02 5.46
C ARG A 29 0.60 7.74 6.71
N LEU A 30 -0.03 7.02 7.65
CA LEU A 30 -0.43 7.57 8.94
C LEU A 30 0.78 8.17 9.68
N ALA A 31 1.92 7.46 9.69
CA ALA A 31 3.17 7.91 10.28
C ALA A 31 3.68 9.22 9.66
N ARG A 32 3.67 9.34 8.32
CA ARG A 32 4.08 10.57 7.61
C ARG A 32 3.21 11.79 7.99
N HIS A 33 1.96 11.56 8.37
CA HIS A 33 1.02 12.60 8.80
C HIS A 33 0.97 12.81 10.32
N GLY A 34 1.83 12.13 11.09
CA GLY A 34 1.84 12.24 12.55
C GLY A 34 0.59 11.67 13.23
N LEU A 35 -0.18 10.85 12.52
CA LEU A 35 -1.37 10.20 13.05
C LEU A 35 -0.98 8.95 13.85
N GLN A 36 -1.79 8.61 14.85
CA GLN A 36 -1.62 7.39 15.61
C GLN A 36 -1.70 6.18 14.67
N HIS A 37 -0.70 5.31 14.75
CA HIS A 37 -0.60 4.12 13.91
C HIS A 37 0.09 3.00 14.68
N TYR A 38 -0.17 1.77 14.26
CA TYR A 38 0.57 0.62 14.77
C TYR A 38 1.93 0.54 14.04
N PRO A 39 3.06 0.33 14.75
CA PRO A 39 4.39 0.43 14.15
C PRO A 39 4.72 -0.75 13.20
N ARG A 40 3.95 -1.83 13.25
CA ARG A 40 4.15 -3.05 12.47
C ARG A 40 2.92 -3.37 11.62
N CYS A 41 3.07 -4.27 10.67
CA CYS A 41 1.98 -4.78 9.86
C CYS A 41 1.03 -5.61 10.72
N LEU A 42 -0.27 -5.31 10.67
CA LEU A 42 -1.27 -6.03 11.47
C LEU A 42 -1.48 -7.48 11.01
N LEU A 43 -1.03 -7.83 9.79
CA LEU A 43 -1.16 -9.17 9.24
C LEU A 43 -0.05 -10.11 9.73
N CYS A 44 1.22 -9.66 9.63
CA CYS A 44 2.37 -10.51 9.93
C CYS A 44 3.12 -10.13 11.22
N ASP A 45 2.89 -8.93 11.77
CA ASP A 45 3.59 -8.33 12.91
C ASP A 45 5.13 -8.33 12.84
N GLN A 46 5.71 -8.42 11.64
CA GLN A 46 7.17 -8.51 11.45
C GLN A 46 7.80 -7.24 10.90
N GLN A 47 7.16 -6.59 9.93
CA GLN A 47 7.70 -5.43 9.20
C GLN A 47 6.71 -4.25 9.27
N PRO A 48 7.14 -3.01 9.01
CA PRO A 48 6.23 -1.87 8.92
C PRO A 48 5.15 -2.08 7.85
N GLU A 49 3.94 -1.61 8.11
CA GLU A 49 2.86 -1.68 7.14
C GLU A 49 3.04 -0.66 6.02
N MET A 50 3.57 -1.14 4.89
CA MET A 50 3.78 -0.36 3.68
C MET A 50 3.05 -1.03 2.53
N MET A 51 2.69 -0.26 1.50
CA MET A 51 1.93 -0.80 0.37
C MET A 51 2.66 -1.96 -0.32
N ARG A 52 3.98 -1.84 -0.52
CA ARG A 52 4.79 -2.94 -1.07
C ARG A 52 4.75 -4.20 -0.19
N HIS A 53 4.76 -4.01 1.13
CA HIS A 53 4.77 -5.12 2.06
C HIS A 53 3.43 -5.85 1.98
N LEU A 54 2.32 -5.12 2.10
CA LEU A 54 0.97 -5.66 1.99
C LEU A 54 0.70 -6.39 0.66
N LEU A 55 1.26 -5.93 -0.45
CA LEU A 55 0.98 -6.50 -1.77
C LEU A 55 1.93 -7.63 -2.19
N LEU A 56 3.19 -7.62 -1.75
CA LEU A 56 4.25 -8.46 -2.32
C LEU A 56 5.09 -9.23 -1.29
N GLU A 57 5.20 -8.74 -0.06
CA GLU A 57 6.16 -9.27 0.93
C GLU A 57 5.47 -9.89 2.16
N CYS A 58 4.19 -9.57 2.38
CA CYS A 58 3.44 -10.09 3.52
C CYS A 58 3.14 -11.59 3.29
N PRO A 59 3.48 -12.46 4.26
CA PRO A 59 3.26 -13.90 4.16
C PRO A 59 1.77 -14.30 4.22
#